data_AF-A0A329LUS3-F1
#
_entry.id   AF-A0A329LUS3-F1
#
_cell.length_a   1.000
_cell.length_b   1.000
_cell.length_c   1.000
_cell.angle_alpha   90.00
_cell.angle_beta   90.00
_cell.angle_gamma   90.00
#
_symmetry.space_group_name_H-M   'P 1'
#
loop_
_entity.id
_entity.type
_entity.pdbx_description
1 polymer ?
#
loop_
_entity_poly.entity_id
_entity_poly.type
_entity_poly.pdbx_seq_one_letter_code
_entity_poly.pdbx_strand_id
1 'polypeptide(L)'
;MRDAAEGQQKHGQQEHFETLPLFSTTDKNGRMTILRPGHRIGRAAPLMPWLLTAAALWALTGSVPFGALLGMAPTPAINMFLGHPVTVGVAVLLLFVAIGTTGGVYSRAVEQFGQTKVAGLFATLAIAGGLAAVAGVLLLWTLTSDPSRPFDLDAIATSPTIPPELGAVVGASFALWAAIILLLLPGSIAYARRRQADIERLRVEGSSCTGTLTAVNFTNSWLFHFPMFIVEVNYIVDGAPRIVSAHMRTSADRVPIVGSRMIVLTDDRGTTHMELDLVSGASFEPDVEKYAPSDG
;
A
#
# COMPACT_ATOMS: atom_id res chain seq x y z
N MET A 1 -24.43 23.35 -14.29
CA MET A 1 -23.88 23.88 -13.02
C MET A 1 -24.21 23.03 -11.79
N ARG A 2 -24.95 21.90 -11.91
CA ARG A 2 -25.27 21.01 -10.77
C ARG A 2 -24.18 19.94 -10.50
N ASP A 3 -23.31 19.66 -11.47
CA ASP A 3 -22.35 18.55 -11.39
C ASP A 3 -21.01 18.90 -10.72
N ALA A 4 -20.71 20.19 -10.52
CA ALA A 4 -19.47 20.62 -9.86
C ALA A 4 -19.54 20.49 -8.32
N ALA A 5 -20.74 20.57 -7.73
CA ALA A 5 -20.93 20.50 -6.29
C ALA A 5 -20.79 19.06 -5.75
N GLU A 6 -21.25 18.04 -6.50
CA GLU A 6 -21.11 16.64 -6.10
C GLU A 6 -19.65 16.13 -6.12
N GLY A 7 -18.82 16.71 -7.00
CA GLY A 7 -17.39 16.39 -7.08
C GLY A 7 -16.58 16.92 -5.90
N GLN A 8 -16.84 18.16 -5.46
CA GLN A 8 -16.16 18.75 -4.29
C GLN A 8 -16.62 18.14 -2.97
N GLN A 9 -17.90 17.76 -2.83
CA GLN A 9 -18.41 17.12 -1.62
C GLN A 9 -17.82 15.72 -1.42
N LYS A 10 -17.65 14.93 -2.50
CA LYS A 10 -16.99 13.62 -2.43
C LYS A 10 -15.52 13.73 -2.06
N HIS A 11 -14.77 14.69 -2.62
CA HIS A 11 -13.35 14.87 -2.30
C HIS A 11 -13.13 15.38 -0.87
N GLY A 12 -13.87 16.40 -0.42
CA GLY A 12 -13.76 16.92 0.95
C GLY A 12 -14.21 15.92 2.02
N GLN A 13 -15.21 15.08 1.71
CA GLN A 13 -15.67 14.03 2.60
C GLN A 13 -14.71 12.82 2.60
N GLN A 14 -14.04 12.50 1.48
CA GLN A 14 -13.00 11.48 1.41
C GLN A 14 -11.75 11.83 2.24
N GLU A 15 -11.25 13.07 2.16
CA GLU A 15 -10.16 13.57 3.02
C GLU A 15 -10.57 13.52 4.51
N HIS A 16 -11.84 13.83 4.82
CA HIS A 16 -12.32 13.84 6.19
C HIS A 16 -12.40 12.43 6.82
N PHE A 17 -12.62 11.38 6.02
CA PHE A 17 -12.62 9.99 6.51
C PHE A 17 -11.23 9.37 6.57
N GLU A 18 -10.26 9.85 5.79
CA GLU A 18 -8.84 9.45 5.92
C GLU A 18 -8.17 10.06 7.15
N THR A 19 -8.74 11.14 7.68
CA THR A 19 -8.30 11.82 8.91
C THR A 19 -8.98 11.30 10.18
N LEU A 20 -9.99 10.42 10.07
CA LEU A 20 -10.61 9.85 11.26
C LEU A 20 -9.75 8.76 11.88
N PRO A 21 -9.70 8.66 13.23
CA PRO A 21 -8.91 7.64 13.89
C PRO A 21 -9.36 6.24 13.51
N LEU A 22 -8.43 5.44 12.99
CA LEU A 22 -8.64 4.05 12.68
C LEU A 22 -8.31 3.21 13.90
N PHE A 23 -9.26 2.39 14.36
CA PHE A 23 -9.07 1.47 15.48
C PHE A 23 -9.07 0.01 15.01
N SER A 24 -8.25 -0.81 15.65
CA SER A 24 -8.29 -2.27 15.48
C SER A 24 -7.87 -2.99 16.75
N THR A 25 -8.71 -3.92 17.19
CA THR A 25 -8.46 -4.82 18.33
C THR A 25 -7.54 -5.99 17.98
N THR A 26 -7.42 -6.31 16.69
CA THR A 26 -6.74 -7.52 16.20
C THR A 26 -5.49 -7.21 15.38
N ASP A 27 -5.55 -6.13 14.60
CA ASP A 27 -4.55 -5.78 13.60
C ASP A 27 -3.70 -4.60 14.02
N LYS A 28 -2.44 -4.62 13.58
CA LYS A 28 -1.48 -3.54 13.79
C LYS A 28 -0.85 -3.07 12.48
N ASN A 29 -0.32 -1.85 12.50
CA ASN A 29 0.43 -1.25 11.41
C ASN A 29 -0.37 -1.28 10.09
N GLY A 30 0.29 -1.59 8.98
CA GLY A 30 -0.36 -1.63 7.67
C GLY A 30 -1.40 -2.74 7.49
N ARG A 31 -1.62 -3.61 8.49
CA ARG A 31 -2.70 -4.61 8.47
C ARG A 31 -4.01 -4.08 9.03
N MET A 32 -4.04 -2.92 9.66
CA MET A 32 -5.29 -2.32 10.11
C MET A 32 -6.18 -2.05 8.88
N THR A 33 -7.41 -2.57 8.94
CA THR A 33 -8.37 -2.50 7.84
C THR A 33 -9.51 -1.56 8.22
N ILE A 34 -9.82 -0.63 7.33
CA ILE A 34 -11.02 0.20 7.41
C ILE A 34 -12.05 -0.23 6.37
N LEU A 35 -13.33 -0.13 6.72
CA LEU A 35 -14.40 -0.11 5.74
C LEU A 35 -15.17 1.18 5.97
N ARG A 36 -15.25 2.06 4.97
CA ARG A 36 -16.06 3.28 5.09
C ARG A 36 -17.55 2.90 5.16
N PRO A 37 -18.37 3.59 5.98
CA PRO A 37 -19.81 3.37 5.97
C PRO A 37 -20.39 3.47 4.55
N GLY A 38 -21.28 2.55 4.19
CA GLY A 38 -21.91 2.49 2.86
C GLY A 38 -21.00 2.03 1.70
N HIS A 39 -19.71 1.75 1.94
CA HIS A 39 -18.83 1.21 0.92
C HIS A 39 -18.91 -0.31 0.88
N ARG A 40 -18.77 -0.87 -0.33
CA ARG A 40 -18.77 -2.32 -0.55
C ARG A 40 -17.40 -2.91 -0.26
N ILE A 41 -17.38 -4.19 0.12
CA ILE A 41 -16.14 -4.98 0.25
C ILE A 41 -15.30 -4.89 -1.04
N GLY A 42 -13.99 -4.69 -0.85
CA GLY A 42 -13.02 -4.53 -1.93
C GLY A 42 -12.96 -5.71 -2.90
N ARG A 43 -12.71 -5.39 -4.17
CA ARG A 43 -12.54 -6.37 -5.26
C ARG A 43 -11.28 -6.05 -6.03
N ALA A 44 -10.45 -7.04 -6.35
CA ALA A 44 -9.19 -6.79 -7.07
C ALA A 44 -9.39 -6.45 -8.56
N ALA A 45 -10.48 -6.89 -9.18
CA ALA A 45 -10.70 -6.77 -10.62
C ALA A 45 -10.56 -5.34 -11.19
N PRO A 46 -11.10 -4.28 -10.55
CA PRO A 46 -10.96 -2.91 -11.05
C PRO A 46 -9.52 -2.35 -10.96
N LEU A 47 -8.63 -2.97 -10.18
CA LEU A 47 -7.23 -2.55 -10.05
C LEU A 47 -6.33 -3.15 -11.12
N MET A 48 -6.73 -4.25 -11.75
CA MET A 48 -5.93 -4.96 -12.74
C MET A 48 -5.46 -4.10 -13.91
N PRO A 49 -6.31 -3.30 -14.59
CA PRO A 49 -5.84 -2.44 -15.68
C PRO A 49 -4.78 -1.44 -15.20
N TRP A 50 -4.99 -0.82 -14.04
CA TRP A 50 -4.03 0.12 -13.45
C TRP A 50 -2.71 -0.54 -13.08
N LEU A 51 -2.76 -1.74 -12.50
CA LEU A 51 -1.59 -2.55 -12.18
C LEU A 51 -0.79 -2.87 -13.43
N LEU A 52 -1.46 -3.33 -14.50
CA LEU A 52 -0.82 -3.67 -15.77
C LEU A 52 -0.22 -2.44 -16.45
N THR A 53 -0.92 -1.31 -16.45
CA THR A 53 -0.38 -0.03 -16.98
C THR A 53 0.85 0.41 -16.20
N ALA A 54 0.82 0.36 -14.87
CA ALA A 54 1.98 0.69 -14.04
C ALA A 54 3.15 -0.25 -14.32
N ALA A 55 2.91 -1.57 -14.40
CA ALA A 55 3.94 -2.54 -14.73
C ALA A 55 4.53 -2.32 -16.13
N ALA A 56 3.71 -2.00 -17.12
CA ALA A 56 4.17 -1.67 -18.47
C ALA A 56 5.05 -0.42 -18.49
N LEU A 57 4.69 0.63 -17.73
CA LEU A 57 5.51 1.84 -17.60
C LEU A 57 6.86 1.55 -16.92
N TRP A 58 6.87 0.72 -15.87
CA TRP A 58 8.12 0.26 -15.25
C TRP A 58 8.98 -0.59 -16.19
N ALA A 59 8.36 -1.44 -17.02
CA ALA A 59 9.06 -2.21 -18.04
C ALA A 59 9.70 -1.29 -19.10
N LEU A 60 8.94 -0.33 -19.63
CA LEU A 60 9.44 0.64 -20.62
C LEU A 60 10.58 1.49 -20.05
N THR A 61 10.40 2.01 -18.84
CA THR A 61 11.42 2.79 -18.14
C THR A 61 12.67 1.97 -17.86
N GLY A 62 12.49 0.71 -17.42
CA GLY A 62 13.57 -0.23 -17.12
C GLY A 62 14.37 -0.67 -18.34
N SER A 63 13.84 -0.54 -19.56
CA SER A 63 14.52 -0.95 -20.78
C SER A 63 15.87 -0.26 -20.99
N VAL A 64 15.98 1.02 -20.63
CA VAL A 64 17.21 1.82 -20.74
C VAL A 64 18.30 1.33 -19.78
N PRO A 65 18.11 1.28 -18.45
CA PRO A 65 19.15 0.79 -17.56
C PRO A 65 19.48 -0.69 -17.82
N PHE A 66 18.50 -1.54 -18.13
CA PHE A 66 18.78 -2.94 -18.43
C PHE A 66 19.54 -3.14 -19.75
N GLY A 67 19.18 -2.41 -20.80
CA GLY A 67 19.84 -2.50 -22.10
C GLY A 67 21.19 -1.79 -22.15
N ALA A 68 21.22 -0.51 -21.79
CA ALA A 68 22.39 0.36 -21.95
C ALA A 68 23.41 0.26 -20.81
N LEU A 69 22.96 0.02 -19.57
CA LEU A 69 23.86 -0.01 -18.40
C LEU A 69 24.17 -1.43 -17.93
N LEU A 70 23.23 -2.35 -18.01
CA LEU A 70 23.40 -3.74 -17.53
C LEU A 70 23.74 -4.73 -18.65
N GLY A 71 24.12 -4.23 -19.81
CA GLY A 71 24.68 -5.04 -20.91
C GLY A 71 23.68 -5.98 -21.59
N MET A 72 22.37 -5.90 -21.30
CA MET A 72 21.35 -6.77 -21.92
C MET A 72 20.76 -6.20 -23.21
N ALA A 73 21.48 -5.31 -23.89
CA ALA A 73 21.11 -4.90 -25.23
C ALA A 73 21.35 -6.07 -26.21
N PRO A 74 20.33 -6.51 -26.98
CA PRO A 74 20.44 -7.67 -27.86
C PRO A 74 21.44 -7.48 -29.00
N THR A 75 21.62 -6.23 -29.43
CA THR A 75 22.54 -5.85 -30.51
C THR A 75 23.25 -4.53 -30.19
N PRO A 76 24.43 -4.26 -30.77
CA PRO A 76 25.12 -2.98 -30.60
C PRO A 76 24.30 -1.77 -31.04
N ALA A 77 23.47 -1.92 -32.08
CA ALA A 77 22.58 -0.87 -32.56
C ALA A 77 21.52 -0.49 -31.52
N ILE A 78 20.92 -1.49 -30.86
CA ILE A 78 19.97 -1.26 -29.77
C ILE A 78 20.66 -0.63 -28.57
N ASN A 79 21.87 -1.08 -28.23
CA ASN A 79 22.65 -0.48 -27.15
C ASN A 79 22.89 1.02 -27.39
N MET A 80 23.34 1.38 -28.60
CA MET A 80 23.57 2.77 -29.00
C MET A 80 22.27 3.60 -28.97
N PHE A 81 21.15 3.02 -29.41
CA PHE A 81 19.85 3.69 -29.37
C PHE A 81 19.35 3.93 -27.93
N LEU A 82 19.47 2.93 -27.04
CA LEU A 82 19.06 3.05 -25.64
C LEU A 82 19.96 3.99 -24.84
N GLY A 83 21.25 4.05 -25.17
CA GLY A 83 22.21 5.00 -24.61
C GLY A 83 22.11 6.43 -25.17
N HIS A 84 21.27 6.66 -26.20
CA HIS A 84 21.14 7.98 -26.81
C HIS A 84 20.48 8.98 -25.83
N PRO A 85 20.97 10.22 -25.71
CA PRO A 85 20.47 11.19 -24.72
C PRO A 85 18.96 11.44 -24.78
N VAL A 86 18.39 11.42 -25.99
CA VAL A 86 16.93 11.57 -26.18
C VAL A 86 16.17 10.40 -25.56
N THR A 87 16.65 9.16 -25.75
CA THR A 87 16.03 7.96 -25.19
C THR A 87 16.12 7.96 -23.66
N VAL A 88 17.26 8.41 -23.11
CA VAL A 88 17.43 8.62 -21.67
C VAL A 88 16.45 9.68 -21.15
N GLY A 89 16.29 10.80 -21.85
CA GLY A 89 15.33 11.85 -21.49
C GLY A 89 13.88 11.35 -21.49
N VAL A 90 13.49 10.55 -22.50
CA VAL A 90 12.19 9.90 -22.56
C VAL A 90 12.01 8.90 -21.41
N ALA A 91 13.03 8.11 -21.07
CA ALA A 91 12.96 7.18 -19.94
C ALA A 91 12.80 7.91 -18.60
N VAL A 92 13.45 9.06 -18.40
CA VAL A 92 13.24 9.90 -17.21
C VAL A 92 11.79 10.40 -17.15
N LEU A 93 11.24 10.86 -18.27
CA LEU A 93 9.82 11.27 -18.33
C LEU A 93 8.89 10.09 -17.98
N LEU A 94 9.15 8.91 -18.57
CA LEU A 94 8.38 7.69 -18.28
C LEU A 94 8.51 7.26 -16.83
N LEU A 95 9.67 7.45 -16.18
CA LEU A 95 9.86 7.19 -14.76
C LEU A 95 8.91 8.03 -13.90
N PHE A 96 8.80 9.33 -14.17
CA PHE A 96 7.85 10.20 -13.46
C PHE A 96 6.40 9.72 -13.64
N VAL A 97 6.02 9.32 -14.85
CA VAL A 97 4.69 8.78 -15.14
C VAL A 97 4.47 7.43 -14.45
N ALA A 98 5.49 6.57 -14.40
CA ALA A 98 5.46 5.28 -13.72
C ALA A 98 5.24 5.46 -12.22
N ILE A 99 5.99 6.36 -11.57
CA ILE A 99 5.84 6.71 -10.15
C ILE A 99 4.42 7.21 -9.87
N GLY A 100 3.93 8.17 -10.66
CA GLY A 100 2.57 8.71 -10.50
C GLY A 100 1.49 7.64 -10.67
N THR A 101 1.63 6.76 -11.67
CA THR A 101 0.68 5.66 -11.93
C THR A 101 0.72 4.62 -10.82
N THR A 102 1.90 4.28 -10.30
CA THR A 102 2.05 3.38 -9.13
C THR A 102 1.45 3.99 -7.87
N GLY A 103 1.62 5.30 -7.64
CA GLY A 103 0.90 6.02 -6.59
C GLY A 103 -0.61 5.92 -6.75
N GLY A 104 -1.12 6.08 -7.97
CA GLY A 104 -2.54 5.87 -8.29
C GLY A 104 -3.05 4.45 -8.07
N VAL A 105 -2.23 3.42 -8.30
CA VAL A 105 -2.53 2.02 -7.96
C VAL A 105 -2.60 1.85 -6.44
N TYR A 106 -1.63 2.41 -5.72
CA TYR A 106 -1.58 2.37 -4.26
C TYR A 106 -2.82 3.01 -3.64
N SER A 107 -3.15 4.25 -4.01
CA SER A 107 -4.32 4.96 -3.47
C SER A 107 -5.63 4.21 -3.73
N ARG A 108 -5.85 3.72 -4.96
CA ARG A 108 -7.04 2.93 -5.27
C ARG A 108 -7.11 1.61 -4.51
N ALA A 109 -5.98 0.96 -4.28
CA ALA A 109 -5.93 -0.26 -3.48
C ALA A 109 -6.22 0.02 -2.00
N VAL A 110 -5.75 1.15 -1.45
CA VAL A 110 -6.14 1.61 -0.10
C VAL A 110 -7.64 1.91 -0.05
N GLU A 111 -8.19 2.61 -1.03
CA GLU A 111 -9.63 2.91 -1.08
C GLU A 111 -10.50 1.64 -1.14
N GLN A 112 -10.07 0.63 -1.91
CA GLN A 112 -10.85 -0.59 -2.08
C GLN A 112 -10.73 -1.56 -0.90
N PHE A 113 -9.52 -1.78 -0.38
CA PHE A 113 -9.28 -2.78 0.67
C PHE A 113 -9.19 -2.17 2.07
N GLY A 114 -9.10 -0.85 2.18
CA GLY A 114 -8.93 -0.13 3.44
C GLY A 114 -7.66 -0.49 4.20
N GLN A 115 -6.67 -1.09 3.52
CA GLN A 115 -5.49 -1.68 4.14
C GLN A 115 -4.23 -1.33 3.34
N THR A 116 -3.28 -0.65 3.98
CA THR A 116 -2.05 -0.18 3.30
C THR A 116 -1.10 -1.30 2.94
N LYS A 117 -1.11 -2.44 3.67
CA LYS A 117 -0.30 -3.61 3.32
C LYS A 117 -0.67 -4.15 1.93
N VAL A 118 -1.96 -4.30 1.61
CA VAL A 118 -2.39 -4.80 0.30
C VAL A 118 -2.03 -3.80 -0.80
N ALA A 119 -2.23 -2.51 -0.56
CA ALA A 119 -1.82 -1.46 -1.48
C ALA A 119 -0.31 -1.47 -1.76
N GLY A 120 0.52 -1.63 -0.70
CA GLY A 120 1.96 -1.78 -0.83
C GLY A 120 2.37 -3.00 -1.65
N LEU A 121 1.67 -4.13 -1.50
CA LEU A 121 1.92 -5.31 -2.33
C LEU A 121 1.58 -5.07 -3.80
N PHE A 122 0.44 -4.41 -4.11
CA PHE A 122 0.10 -4.05 -5.50
C PHE A 122 1.13 -3.10 -6.12
N ALA A 123 1.54 -2.06 -5.38
CA ALA A 123 2.54 -1.11 -5.86
C ALA A 123 3.88 -1.78 -6.12
N THR A 124 4.34 -2.62 -5.17
CA THR A 124 5.60 -3.35 -5.31
C THR A 124 5.54 -4.38 -6.43
N LEU A 125 4.38 -5.02 -6.65
CA LEU A 125 4.17 -5.93 -7.78
C LEU A 125 4.24 -5.21 -9.13
N ALA A 126 3.71 -4.00 -9.24
CA ALA A 126 3.83 -3.19 -10.46
C ALA A 126 5.31 -2.95 -10.80
N ILE A 127 6.10 -2.51 -9.81
CA ILE A 127 7.52 -2.21 -9.97
C ILE A 127 8.30 -3.48 -10.31
N ALA A 128 8.29 -4.46 -9.40
CA ALA A 128 9.07 -5.68 -9.53
C ALA A 128 8.64 -6.51 -10.75
N GLY A 129 7.34 -6.61 -11.00
CA GLY A 129 6.78 -7.32 -12.16
C GLY A 129 7.15 -6.66 -13.49
N GLY A 130 7.08 -5.33 -13.57
CA GLY A 130 7.49 -4.58 -14.76
C GLY A 130 8.99 -4.72 -15.07
N LEU A 131 9.84 -4.55 -14.05
CA LEU A 131 11.29 -4.69 -14.18
C LEU A 131 11.70 -6.14 -14.51
N ALA A 132 11.06 -7.13 -13.89
CA ALA A 132 11.30 -8.54 -14.20
C ALA A 132 10.89 -8.87 -15.64
N ALA A 133 9.75 -8.34 -16.11
CA ALA A 133 9.26 -8.59 -17.47
C ALA A 133 10.23 -8.04 -18.52
N VAL A 134 10.69 -6.79 -18.39
CA VAL A 134 11.65 -6.23 -19.35
C VAL A 134 12.98 -6.95 -19.32
N ALA A 135 13.49 -7.31 -18.13
CA ALA A 135 14.73 -8.06 -18.02
C ALA A 135 14.62 -9.44 -18.70
N GLY A 136 13.51 -10.15 -18.47
CA GLY A 136 13.25 -11.44 -19.12
C GLY A 136 13.14 -11.33 -20.63
N VAL A 137 12.45 -10.31 -21.16
CA VAL A 137 12.34 -10.06 -22.61
C VAL A 137 13.71 -9.75 -23.21
N LEU A 138 14.50 -8.87 -22.59
CA LEU A 138 15.83 -8.50 -23.07
C LEU A 138 16.82 -9.67 -23.01
N LEU A 139 16.79 -10.45 -21.94
CA LEU A 139 17.61 -11.65 -21.80
C LEU A 139 17.28 -12.67 -22.89
N LEU A 140 15.99 -12.99 -23.07
CA LEU A 140 15.55 -13.92 -24.11
C LEU A 140 15.94 -13.42 -25.51
N TRP A 141 15.80 -12.12 -25.76
CA TRP A 141 16.19 -11.53 -27.03
C TRP A 141 17.71 -11.58 -27.25
N THR A 142 18.50 -11.35 -26.20
CA THR A 142 19.96 -11.45 -26.26
C THR A 142 20.41 -12.88 -26.57
N LEU A 143 19.86 -13.87 -25.87
CA LEU A 143 20.18 -15.29 -26.06
C LEU A 143 19.76 -15.81 -27.44
N THR A 144 18.67 -15.29 -28.02
CA THR A 144 18.21 -15.67 -29.36
C THR A 144 18.95 -14.95 -30.48
N SER A 145 19.50 -13.77 -30.21
CA SER A 145 20.27 -12.99 -31.20
C SER A 145 21.70 -13.51 -31.37
N ASP A 146 22.29 -14.12 -30.34
CA ASP A 146 23.61 -14.76 -30.39
C ASP A 146 23.60 -16.11 -29.67
N PRO A 147 23.14 -17.19 -30.35
CA PRO A 147 23.05 -18.53 -29.75
C PRO A 147 24.43 -19.17 -29.51
N SER A 148 25.50 -18.60 -30.05
CA SER A 148 26.86 -19.12 -29.90
C SER A 148 27.55 -18.66 -28.63
N ARG A 149 27.01 -17.61 -27.99
CA ARG A 149 27.53 -17.05 -26.76
C ARG A 149 27.18 -17.93 -25.56
N PRO A 150 28.16 -18.49 -24.84
CA PRO A 150 27.89 -19.18 -23.58
C PRO A 150 27.43 -18.15 -22.53
N PHE A 151 26.44 -18.53 -21.71
CA PHE A 151 26.05 -17.76 -20.54
C PHE A 151 27.02 -18.09 -19.40
N ASP A 152 27.87 -17.12 -19.04
CA ASP A 152 28.98 -17.32 -18.10
C ASP A 152 28.87 -16.37 -16.90
N LEU A 153 28.45 -16.91 -15.75
CA LEU A 153 28.33 -16.13 -14.52
C LEU A 153 29.69 -15.65 -14.00
N ASP A 154 30.79 -16.34 -14.32
CA ASP A 154 32.14 -15.93 -13.91
C ASP A 154 32.57 -14.64 -14.63
N ALA A 155 31.96 -14.33 -15.78
CA ALA A 155 32.15 -13.07 -16.48
C ALA A 155 31.79 -11.86 -15.61
N ILE A 156 30.87 -11.98 -14.63
CA ILE A 156 30.51 -10.90 -13.72
C ILE A 156 31.73 -10.42 -12.91
N ALA A 157 32.60 -11.34 -12.48
CA ALA A 157 33.77 -11.02 -11.67
C ALA A 157 35.03 -10.73 -12.49
N THR A 158 35.10 -11.23 -13.72
CA THR A 158 36.33 -11.27 -14.52
C THR A 158 36.32 -10.34 -15.73
N SER A 159 35.14 -9.92 -16.20
CA SER A 159 35.02 -9.12 -17.42
C SER A 159 35.44 -7.67 -17.19
N PRO A 160 36.23 -7.07 -18.11
CA PRO A 160 36.56 -5.64 -18.06
C PRO A 160 35.38 -4.73 -18.45
N THR A 161 34.30 -5.30 -18.99
CA THR A 161 33.07 -4.60 -19.39
C THR A 161 31.85 -5.21 -18.69
N ILE A 162 30.76 -4.45 -18.55
CA ILE A 162 29.54 -4.94 -17.89
C ILE A 162 28.92 -6.10 -18.70
N PRO A 163 28.87 -7.32 -18.15
CA PRO A 163 28.33 -8.48 -18.85
C PRO A 163 26.80 -8.56 -18.69
N PRO A 164 26.05 -9.06 -19.70
CA PRO A 164 24.59 -9.24 -19.62
C PRO A 164 24.16 -10.15 -18.48
N GLU A 165 25.03 -11.03 -18.01
CA GLU A 165 24.81 -11.90 -16.85
C GLU A 165 24.52 -11.08 -15.58
N LEU A 166 25.11 -9.89 -15.44
CA LEU A 166 24.78 -8.96 -14.35
C LEU A 166 23.32 -8.50 -14.45
N GLY A 167 22.90 -8.08 -15.64
CA GLY A 167 21.51 -7.71 -15.90
C GLY A 167 20.54 -8.86 -15.66
N ALA A 168 20.93 -10.08 -16.01
CA ALA A 168 20.15 -11.29 -15.76
C ALA A 168 19.98 -11.56 -14.26
N VAL A 169 21.05 -11.41 -13.46
CA VAL A 169 20.99 -11.58 -11.98
C VAL A 169 20.10 -10.52 -11.33
N VAL A 170 20.22 -9.25 -11.76
CA VAL A 170 19.35 -8.17 -11.28
C VAL A 170 17.90 -8.44 -11.67
N GLY A 171 17.65 -8.83 -12.91
CA GLY A 171 16.32 -9.24 -13.40
C GLY A 171 15.74 -10.41 -12.63
N ALA A 172 16.53 -11.44 -12.36
CA ALA A 172 16.14 -12.60 -11.57
C ALA A 172 15.79 -12.24 -10.12
N SER A 173 16.49 -11.26 -9.53
CA SER A 173 16.18 -10.73 -8.20
C SER A 173 14.81 -10.06 -8.17
N PHE A 174 14.48 -9.25 -9.18
CA PHE A 174 13.14 -8.67 -9.32
C PHE A 174 12.07 -9.73 -9.60
N ALA A 175 12.38 -10.74 -10.42
CA ALA A 175 11.47 -11.84 -10.71
C ALA A 175 11.14 -12.65 -9.44
N LEU A 176 12.14 -12.94 -8.61
CA LEU A 176 11.96 -13.59 -7.31
C LEU A 176 11.09 -12.73 -6.40
N TRP A 177 11.36 -11.43 -6.33
CA TRP A 177 10.58 -10.51 -5.51
C TRP A 177 9.11 -10.43 -5.97
N ALA A 178 8.87 -10.34 -7.29
CA ALA A 178 7.54 -10.38 -7.87
C ALA A 178 6.81 -11.70 -7.59
N ALA A 179 7.52 -12.84 -7.67
CA ALA A 179 6.97 -14.15 -7.34
C ALA A 179 6.55 -14.25 -5.87
N ILE A 180 7.39 -13.78 -4.94
CA ILE A 180 7.05 -13.72 -3.51
C ILE A 180 5.79 -12.89 -3.30
N ILE A 181 5.68 -11.74 -3.94
CA ILE A 181 4.48 -10.89 -3.81
C ILE A 181 3.25 -11.57 -4.41
N LEU A 182 3.35 -12.21 -5.57
CA LEU A 182 2.25 -12.96 -6.18
C LEU A 182 1.75 -14.09 -5.28
N LEU A 183 2.62 -14.72 -4.49
CA LEU A 183 2.24 -15.72 -3.50
C LEU A 183 1.55 -15.10 -2.27
N LEU A 184 2.01 -13.94 -1.81
CA LEU A 184 1.48 -13.27 -0.61
C LEU A 184 0.18 -12.49 -0.86
N LEU A 185 -0.03 -12.02 -2.09
CA LEU A 185 -1.12 -11.11 -2.43
C LEU A 185 -2.51 -11.75 -2.28
N PRO A 186 -2.80 -12.98 -2.76
CA PRO A 186 -4.11 -13.60 -2.60
C PRO A 186 -4.53 -13.77 -1.13
N GLY A 187 -3.61 -14.23 -0.27
CA GLY A 187 -3.86 -14.39 1.15
C GLY A 187 -4.10 -13.04 1.85
N SER A 188 -3.35 -12.01 1.48
CA SER A 188 -3.52 -10.65 2.02
C SER A 188 -4.85 -10.03 1.57
N ILE A 189 -5.25 -10.22 0.31
CA ILE A 189 -6.56 -9.79 -0.21
C ILE A 189 -7.69 -10.53 0.50
N ALA A 190 -7.60 -11.85 0.63
CA ALA A 190 -8.60 -12.67 1.31
C ALA A 190 -8.78 -12.22 2.76
N TYR A 191 -7.67 -11.95 3.46
CA TYR A 191 -7.68 -11.42 4.81
C TYR A 191 -8.37 -10.05 4.90
N ALA A 192 -7.97 -9.09 4.06
CA ALA A 192 -8.57 -7.76 4.04
C ALA A 192 -10.08 -7.81 3.78
N ARG A 193 -10.50 -8.62 2.81
CA ARG A 193 -11.92 -8.79 2.47
C ARG A 193 -12.71 -9.43 3.60
N ARG A 194 -12.15 -10.43 4.27
CA ARG A 194 -12.76 -11.05 5.46
C ARG A 194 -12.94 -10.00 6.55
N ARG A 195 -11.91 -9.20 6.82
CA ARG A 195 -11.98 -8.15 7.85
C ARG A 195 -13.00 -7.07 7.51
N GLN A 196 -13.09 -6.66 6.25
CA GLN A 196 -14.13 -5.74 5.79
C GLN A 196 -15.53 -6.35 5.97
N ALA A 197 -15.73 -7.62 5.63
CA ALA A 197 -17.00 -8.32 5.83
C ALA A 197 -17.37 -8.42 7.33
N ASP A 198 -16.39 -8.66 8.20
CA ASP A 198 -16.60 -8.68 9.65
C ASP A 198 -17.03 -7.29 10.18
N ILE A 199 -16.40 -6.20 9.69
CA ILE A 199 -16.79 -4.82 10.04
C ILE A 199 -18.21 -4.52 9.54
N GLU A 200 -18.52 -4.85 8.30
CA GLU A 200 -19.86 -4.65 7.71
C GLU A 200 -20.92 -5.40 8.53
N ARG A 201 -20.66 -6.67 8.85
CA ARG A 201 -21.55 -7.50 9.67
C ARG A 201 -21.73 -6.92 11.06
N LEU A 202 -20.67 -6.50 11.74
CA LEU A 202 -20.75 -5.90 13.07
C LEU A 202 -21.57 -4.62 13.10
N ARG A 203 -21.56 -3.82 12.02
CA ARG A 203 -22.39 -2.61 11.92
C ARG A 203 -23.87 -2.90 11.72
N VAL A 204 -24.22 -4.04 11.13
CA VAL A 204 -25.60 -4.41 10.80
C VAL A 204 -26.23 -5.29 11.89
N GLU A 205 -25.49 -6.30 12.34
CA GLU A 205 -25.97 -7.37 13.22
C GLU A 205 -25.33 -7.33 14.62
N GLY A 206 -24.22 -6.60 14.77
CA GLY A 206 -23.48 -6.56 16.03
C GLY A 206 -24.24 -5.83 17.13
N SER A 207 -23.97 -6.23 18.37
CA SER A 207 -24.42 -5.47 19.53
C SER A 207 -23.55 -4.22 19.66
N SER A 208 -24.20 -3.06 19.74
CA SER A 208 -23.56 -1.76 19.89
C SER A 208 -23.62 -1.31 21.35
N CYS A 209 -22.46 -1.06 21.95
CA CYS A 209 -22.34 -0.56 23.30
C CYS A 209 -21.56 0.76 23.29
N THR A 210 -22.06 1.76 24.02
CA THR A 210 -21.32 3.00 24.23
C THR A 210 -20.16 2.74 25.20
N GLY A 211 -18.96 3.10 24.76
CA GLY A 211 -17.74 3.06 25.54
C GLY A 211 -17.16 4.46 25.77
N THR A 212 -16.21 4.54 26.69
CA THR A 212 -15.43 5.75 26.99
C THR A 212 -13.95 5.42 26.85
N LEU A 213 -13.23 6.25 26.10
CA LEU A 213 -11.78 6.15 25.94
C LEU A 213 -11.10 6.47 27.28
N THR A 214 -10.42 5.51 27.90
CA THR A 214 -9.80 5.66 29.22
C THR A 214 -8.29 5.89 29.15
N ALA A 215 -7.62 5.39 28.11
CA ALA A 215 -6.18 5.59 27.93
C ALA A 215 -5.83 5.76 26.45
N VAL A 216 -4.83 6.60 26.18
CA VAL A 216 -4.22 6.80 24.86
C VAL A 216 -2.70 6.80 25.03
N ASN A 217 -2.07 5.71 24.63
CA ASN A 217 -0.63 5.50 24.78
C ASN A 217 0.05 5.58 23.41
N PHE A 218 0.86 6.62 23.20
CA PHE A 218 1.64 6.74 21.98
C PHE A 218 2.75 5.68 21.95
N THR A 219 2.89 4.96 20.84
CA THR A 219 3.86 3.85 20.72
C THR A 219 5.26 4.31 20.28
N ASN A 220 5.47 5.62 20.13
CA ASN A 220 6.70 6.18 19.56
C ASN A 220 7.04 5.58 18.17
N SER A 221 5.99 5.33 17.38
CA SER A 221 6.13 4.80 16.03
C SER A 221 5.13 5.44 15.09
N TRP A 222 5.51 5.53 13.82
CA TRP A 222 4.70 6.10 12.75
C TRP A 222 4.59 5.11 11.61
N LEU A 223 3.43 5.12 10.96
CA LEU A 223 3.26 4.51 9.65
C LEU A 223 3.10 5.63 8.63
N PHE A 224 4.15 5.89 7.86
CA PHE A 224 4.30 7.13 7.09
C PHE A 224 4.27 8.34 8.03
N HIS A 225 3.33 9.27 7.87
CA HIS A 225 3.16 10.45 8.73
C HIS A 225 2.10 10.25 9.83
N PHE A 226 1.54 9.05 9.97
CA PHE A 226 0.46 8.77 10.92
C PHE A 226 1.02 8.14 12.21
N PRO A 227 0.95 8.85 13.35
CA PRO A 227 1.34 8.27 14.64
C PRO A 227 0.47 7.07 15.03
N MET A 228 1.11 6.11 15.68
CA MET A 228 0.50 4.86 16.13
C MET A 228 0.35 4.83 17.65
N PHE A 229 -0.80 4.36 18.12
CA PHE A 229 -1.16 4.34 19.54
C PHE A 229 -1.72 2.98 19.97
N ILE A 230 -1.68 2.73 21.27
CA ILE A 230 -2.49 1.73 21.94
C ILE A 230 -3.51 2.49 22.79
N VAL A 231 -4.78 2.19 22.59
CA VAL A 231 -5.89 2.82 23.32
C VAL A 231 -6.63 1.80 24.15
N GLU A 232 -7.21 2.25 25.25
CA GLU A 232 -8.10 1.44 26.09
C GLU A 232 -9.47 2.10 26.15
N VAL A 233 -10.51 1.29 25.94
CA VAL A 233 -11.89 1.73 26.00
C VAL A 233 -12.61 0.92 27.07
N ASN A 234 -13.23 1.61 28.01
CA ASN A 234 -14.11 1.02 29.01
C ASN A 234 -15.56 1.06 28.49
N TYR A 235 -16.28 -0.05 28.58
CA TYR A 235 -17.66 -0.18 28.12
C TYR A 235 -18.43 -1.14 29.01
N ILE A 236 -19.76 -1.02 29.06
CA ILE A 236 -20.61 -1.84 29.93
C ILE A 236 -21.38 -2.84 29.07
N VAL A 237 -21.30 -4.12 29.42
CA VAL A 237 -22.07 -5.22 28.80
C VAL A 237 -22.76 -6.00 29.91
N ASP A 238 -24.08 -6.18 29.81
CA ASP A 238 -24.89 -6.89 30.81
C ASP A 238 -24.70 -6.37 32.25
N GLY A 239 -24.50 -5.05 32.39
CA GLY A 239 -24.27 -4.40 33.68
C GLY A 239 -22.87 -4.58 34.27
N ALA A 240 -21.97 -5.32 33.61
CA ALA A 240 -20.58 -5.49 34.03
C ALA A 240 -19.64 -4.56 33.23
N PRO A 241 -18.73 -3.82 33.89
CA PRO A 241 -17.71 -3.03 33.19
C PRO A 241 -16.68 -3.96 32.54
N ARG A 242 -16.27 -3.63 31.31
CA ARG A 242 -15.25 -4.34 30.54
C ARG A 242 -14.29 -3.33 29.92
N ILE A 243 -13.02 -3.72 29.84
CA ILE A 243 -11.97 -2.93 29.17
C ILE A 243 -11.50 -3.70 27.95
N VAL A 244 -11.34 -2.98 26.85
CA VAL A 244 -10.83 -3.53 25.60
C VAL A 244 -9.70 -2.64 25.08
N SER A 245 -8.60 -3.28 24.72
CA SER A 245 -7.43 -2.62 24.15
C SER A 245 -7.48 -2.68 22.62
N ALA A 246 -7.11 -1.59 21.95
CA ALA A 246 -7.02 -1.52 20.50
C ALA A 246 -5.80 -0.72 20.04
N HIS A 247 -5.29 -1.08 18.87
CA HIS A 247 -4.37 -0.22 18.14
C HIS A 247 -5.14 0.92 17.50
N MET A 248 -4.58 2.12 17.53
CA MET A 248 -5.12 3.29 16.84
C MET A 248 -4.06 3.88 15.90
N ARG A 249 -4.50 4.28 14.71
CA ARG A 249 -3.71 5.06 13.75
C ARG A 249 -4.53 6.26 13.33
N THR A 250 -3.97 7.45 13.45
CA THR A 250 -4.65 8.71 13.14
C THR A 250 -3.64 9.77 12.70
N SER A 251 -4.10 10.92 12.22
CA SER A 251 -3.25 12.10 12.06
C SER A 251 -2.99 12.78 13.41
N ALA A 252 -1.88 13.49 13.54
CA ALA A 252 -1.47 14.10 14.80
C ALA A 252 -2.49 15.11 15.35
N ASP A 253 -3.26 15.77 14.49
CA ASP A 253 -4.34 16.72 14.82
C ASP A 253 -5.68 16.05 15.18
N ARG A 254 -5.76 14.72 15.08
CA ARG A 254 -6.99 13.93 15.26
C ARG A 254 -6.84 12.86 16.32
N VAL A 255 -5.95 13.05 17.28
CA VAL A 255 -5.83 12.15 18.44
C VAL A 255 -7.00 12.46 19.39
N PRO A 256 -7.95 11.53 19.63
CA PRO A 256 -9.08 11.80 20.53
C PRO A 256 -8.60 11.94 21.97
N ILE A 257 -9.19 12.87 22.72
CA ILE A 257 -8.86 13.06 24.14
C ILE A 257 -9.44 11.92 24.99
N VAL A 258 -8.76 11.59 26.09
CA VAL A 258 -9.31 10.68 27.12
C VAL A 258 -10.66 11.23 27.61
N GLY A 259 -11.65 10.34 27.76
CA GLY A 259 -13.05 10.68 28.01
C GLY A 259 -13.92 10.77 26.75
N SER A 260 -13.33 10.72 25.55
CA SER A 260 -14.09 10.68 24.30
C SER A 260 -15.02 9.46 24.23
N ARG A 261 -16.22 9.66 23.68
CA ARG A 261 -17.20 8.60 23.48
C ARG A 261 -16.81 7.71 22.31
N MET A 262 -16.89 6.41 22.54
CA MET A 262 -16.57 5.36 21.59
C MET A 262 -17.79 4.48 21.38
N ILE A 263 -17.92 3.90 20.20
CA ILE A 263 -18.89 2.84 19.90
C ILE A 263 -18.11 1.53 19.83
N VAL A 264 -18.45 0.58 20.70
CA VAL A 264 -17.87 -0.76 20.71
C VAL A 264 -18.91 -1.70 20.09
N LEU A 265 -18.55 -2.29 18.94
CA LEU A 265 -19.38 -3.26 18.23
C LEU A 265 -18.84 -4.65 18.51
N THR A 266 -19.68 -5.54 19.03
CA THR A 266 -19.31 -6.94 19.34
C THR A 266 -20.30 -7.94 18.77
N ASP A 267 -19.84 -9.14 18.45
CA ASP A 267 -20.68 -10.29 18.10
C ASP A 267 -20.49 -11.49 19.04
N ASP A 268 -21.36 -12.48 18.90
CA ASP A 268 -21.33 -13.78 19.60
C ASP A 268 -20.08 -14.62 19.27
N ARG A 269 -19.37 -14.30 18.18
CA ARG A 269 -18.12 -14.95 17.76
C ARG A 269 -16.88 -14.35 18.43
N GLY A 270 -17.04 -13.34 19.28
CA GLY A 270 -15.96 -12.64 19.95
C GLY A 270 -15.22 -11.63 19.07
N THR A 271 -15.76 -11.28 17.90
CA THR A 271 -15.23 -10.22 17.05
C THR A 271 -15.59 -8.89 17.66
N THR A 272 -14.60 -8.02 17.86
CA THR A 272 -14.80 -6.66 18.36
C THR A 272 -14.29 -5.64 17.34
N HIS A 273 -15.06 -4.58 17.11
CA HIS A 273 -14.67 -3.40 16.35
C HIS A 273 -14.99 -2.15 17.14
N MET A 274 -14.20 -1.09 16.94
CA MET A 274 -14.38 0.18 17.63
C MET A 274 -14.44 1.30 16.62
N GLU A 275 -15.31 2.26 16.91
CA GLU A 275 -15.45 3.49 16.15
C GLU A 275 -15.56 4.66 17.12
N LEU A 276 -15.07 5.83 16.71
CA LEU A 276 -15.26 7.07 17.46
C LEU A 276 -16.72 7.52 17.27
N ASP A 277 -17.41 7.89 18.35
CA ASP A 277 -18.77 8.43 18.24
C ASP A 277 -18.72 9.89 17.75
N LEU A 278 -18.89 10.08 16.45
CA LEU A 278 -18.86 11.41 15.84
C LEU A 278 -20.14 12.22 16.09
N VAL A 279 -21.25 11.56 16.40
CA VAL A 279 -22.55 12.23 16.58
C VAL A 279 -22.56 13.03 17.88
N SER A 280 -21.83 12.57 18.90
CA SER A 280 -21.72 13.26 20.19
C SER A 280 -20.68 14.38 20.23
N GLY A 281 -19.99 14.67 19.12
CA GLY A 281 -18.99 15.73 19.03
C GLY A 281 -17.65 15.29 19.59
N ALA A 282 -16.82 14.67 18.75
CA ALA A 282 -15.47 14.26 19.12
C ALA A 282 -14.56 15.49 19.39
N SER A 283 -13.82 15.43 20.49
CA SER A 283 -12.78 16.40 20.84
C SER A 283 -11.40 15.78 20.66
N PHE A 284 -10.45 16.56 20.14
CA PHE A 284 -9.11 16.10 19.81
C PHE A 284 -8.05 16.85 20.64
N GLU A 285 -6.90 16.21 20.83
CA GLU A 285 -5.74 16.75 21.53
C GLU A 285 -5.22 18.01 20.80
N PRO A 286 -5.16 19.17 21.47
CA PRO A 286 -4.64 20.40 20.88
C PRO A 286 -3.12 20.40 20.63
N ASP A 287 -2.34 19.67 21.44
CA ASP A 287 -0.88 19.61 21.28
C ASP A 287 -0.47 18.60 20.20
N VAL A 288 -0.51 19.06 18.95
CA VAL A 288 -0.17 18.26 17.76
C VAL A 288 1.33 17.95 17.68
N GLU A 289 2.18 18.87 18.17
CA GLU A 289 3.64 18.77 18.07
C GLU A 289 4.19 17.56 18.83
N LYS A 290 3.53 17.17 19.92
CA LYS A 290 3.85 15.96 20.70
C LYS A 290 3.90 14.68 19.86
N TYR A 291 3.16 14.61 18.75
CA TYR A 291 3.09 13.43 17.89
C TYR A 291 3.73 13.64 16.52
N ALA A 292 4.34 14.80 16.29
CA ALA A 292 5.12 15.04 15.09
C ALA A 292 6.32 14.08 15.06
N PRO A 293 6.72 13.56 13.88
CA PRO A 293 7.98 12.86 13.75
C PRO A 293 9.09 13.80 14.22
N SER A 294 9.98 13.38 15.12
CA SER A 294 11.15 14.20 15.42
C SER A 294 12.00 14.25 14.15
N ASP A 295 12.22 15.44 13.61
CA ASP A 295 13.25 15.67 12.61
C ASP A 295 14.59 15.29 13.26
N GLY A 296 15.08 14.10 12.95
CA GLY A 296 16.36 13.59 13.46
C GLY A 296 17.54 14.40 12.92
#